data_AF-A0A0D0AYA2-F1
#
_entry.id   AF-A0A0D0AYA2-F1
#
_cell.length_a   1.000
_cell.length_b   1.000
_cell.length_c   1.000
_cell.angle_alpha   90.00
_cell.angle_beta   90.00
_cell.angle_gamma   90.00
#
_symmetry.space_group_name_H-M   'P 1'
#
loop_
_entity.id
_entity.type
_entity.pdbx_description
1 polymer ?
#
loop_
_entity_poly.entity_id
_entity_poly.type
_entity_poly.pdbx_seq_one_letter_code
_entity_poly.pdbx_strand_id
1 'polypeptide(L)'
;MKALQEQRKFEEESRRLEKERRDLAAFAQVTFTCGICFDVLPEEDLALIERCSHKFCRECLQGYTLSKIHDRRFPIVCPTCMSDSKAHPDPGIVEQNLVEQMNIPQKDYQVLEEMMLSQYCIPLHCSQCSRTSFVDREEYQEENKVACPLPGCTHAWCKHCNQSINNGGPEHSCDGTNELAALMQEKGWKTCPGCKTNILKTDGCNHMTCPSPGCNMHFCYLCGGSIVQSALPREISNAIGAHYRVCRLFEEVPDRGVPP
;
A
#
# COMPACT_ATOMS: atom_id res chain seq x y z
N MET A 1 0.49 -90.78 13.88
CA MET A 1 1.30 -90.26 15.02
C MET A 1 2.34 -89.25 14.57
N LYS A 2 3.24 -89.56 13.61
CA LYS A 2 4.26 -88.59 13.11
C LYS A 2 3.66 -87.32 12.49
N ALA A 3 2.68 -87.46 11.60
CA ALA A 3 2.02 -86.31 10.96
C ALA A 3 1.35 -85.33 11.96
N LEU A 4 0.78 -85.86 13.06
CA LEU A 4 0.16 -85.03 14.12
C LEU A 4 1.23 -84.31 14.96
N GLN A 5 2.40 -84.93 15.16
CA GLN A 5 3.53 -84.30 15.83
C GLN A 5 4.17 -83.21 14.97
N GLU A 6 4.27 -83.43 13.66
CA GLU A 6 4.76 -82.43 12.69
C GLU A 6 3.81 -81.24 12.59
N GLN A 7 2.49 -81.49 12.57
CA GLN A 7 1.49 -80.43 12.60
C GLN A 7 1.58 -79.57 13.87
N ARG A 8 1.73 -80.18 15.05
CA ARG A 8 1.88 -79.44 16.32
C ARG A 8 3.15 -78.59 16.33
N LYS A 9 4.26 -79.09 15.81
CA LYS A 9 5.52 -78.32 15.68
C LYS A 9 5.34 -77.13 14.76
N PHE A 10 4.66 -77.30 13.63
CA PHE A 10 4.38 -76.23 12.69
C PHE A 10 3.47 -75.15 13.30
N GLU A 11 2.45 -75.55 14.07
CA GLU A 11 1.56 -74.63 14.78
C GLU A 11 2.28 -73.86 15.90
N GLU A 12 3.19 -74.51 16.64
CA GLU A 12 4.03 -73.87 17.66
C GLU A 12 5.02 -72.87 17.02
N GLU A 13 5.66 -73.25 15.93
CA GLU A 13 6.59 -72.39 15.18
C GLU A 13 5.88 -71.18 14.55
N SER A 14 4.71 -71.38 13.94
CA SER A 14 3.89 -70.29 13.41
C SER A 14 3.49 -69.30 14.51
N ARG A 15 3.12 -69.81 15.70
CA ARG A 15 2.76 -68.97 16.85
C ARG A 15 3.96 -68.19 17.39
N ARG A 16 5.16 -68.78 17.34
CA ARG A 16 6.42 -68.11 17.72
C ARG A 16 6.76 -66.99 16.73
N LEU A 17 6.72 -67.27 15.43
CA LEU A 17 7.00 -66.29 14.37
C LEU A 17 5.99 -65.13 14.38
N GLU A 18 4.71 -65.39 14.64
CA GLU A 18 3.70 -64.35 14.79
C GLU A 18 3.94 -63.44 16.00
N LYS A 19 4.43 -64.03 17.10
CA LYS A 19 4.80 -63.27 18.30
C LYS A 19 6.03 -62.41 18.05
N GLU A 20 7.09 -62.98 17.48
CA GLU A 20 8.31 -62.24 17.09
C GLU A 20 7.98 -61.10 16.12
N ARG A 21 7.09 -61.32 15.14
CA ARG A 21 6.63 -60.27 14.22
C ARG A 21 5.84 -59.16 14.92
N ARG A 22 4.99 -59.51 15.89
CA ARG A 22 4.25 -58.52 16.70
C ARG A 22 5.17 -57.71 17.59
N ASP A 23 6.15 -58.36 18.21
CA ASP A 23 7.13 -57.71 19.07
C ASP A 23 8.01 -56.77 18.23
N LEU A 24 8.49 -57.19 17.05
CA LEU A 24 9.21 -56.33 16.11
C LEU A 24 8.36 -55.15 15.60
N ALA A 25 7.07 -55.35 15.36
CA ALA A 25 6.15 -54.27 14.95
C ALA A 25 5.85 -53.29 16.10
N ALA A 26 5.85 -53.74 17.35
CA ALA A 26 5.67 -52.89 18.53
C ALA A 26 6.90 -52.02 18.83
N PHE A 27 8.09 -52.46 18.42
CA PHE A 27 9.34 -51.69 18.48
C PHE A 27 9.68 -50.94 17.19
N ALA A 28 8.84 -51.03 16.16
CA ALA A 28 9.02 -50.27 14.93
C ALA A 28 8.86 -48.79 15.26
N GLN A 29 9.95 -48.02 15.15
CA GLN A 29 9.91 -46.56 15.29
C GLN A 29 8.86 -46.01 14.33
N VAL A 30 7.99 -45.12 14.82
CA VAL A 30 7.06 -44.41 13.94
C VAL A 30 7.91 -43.56 13.00
N THR A 31 7.75 -43.79 11.69
CA THR A 31 8.50 -43.09 10.65
C THR A 31 7.59 -42.25 9.76
N PHE A 32 8.15 -41.22 9.13
CA PHE A 32 7.47 -40.43 8.10
C PHE A 32 8.37 -40.22 6.88
N THR A 33 7.79 -39.81 5.76
CA THR A 33 8.54 -39.42 4.56
C THR A 33 8.60 -37.90 4.44
N CYS A 34 9.80 -37.34 4.29
CA CYS A 34 9.99 -35.90 4.12
C CYS A 34 9.53 -35.42 2.74
N GLY A 35 8.75 -34.34 2.68
CA GLY A 35 8.29 -33.74 1.41
C GLY A 35 9.35 -32.98 0.60
N ILE A 36 10.61 -32.90 1.07
CA ILE A 36 11.72 -32.23 0.35
C ILE A 36 12.79 -33.23 -0.07
N CYS A 37 13.40 -33.97 0.86
CA CYS A 37 14.45 -34.94 0.52
C CYS A 37 13.90 -36.32 0.13
N PHE A 38 12.62 -36.59 0.42
CA PHE A 38 11.96 -37.88 0.18
C PHE A 38 12.51 -39.07 0.98
N ASP A 39 13.34 -38.81 2.00
CA ASP A 39 13.82 -39.85 2.92
C ASP A 39 12.75 -40.28 3.93
N VAL A 40 12.85 -41.54 4.38
CA VAL A 40 12.04 -42.09 5.49
C VAL A 40 12.81 -41.92 6.79
N LEU A 41 12.26 -41.13 7.71
CA LEU A 41 12.93 -40.66 8.92
C LEU A 41 12.10 -40.95 10.18
N PRO A 42 12.72 -41.04 11.37
CA PRO A 42 12.01 -41.15 12.64
C PRO A 42 11.11 -39.93 12.90
N GLU A 43 9.98 -40.13 13.58
CA GLU A 43 9.04 -39.06 13.92
C GLU A 43 9.66 -37.94 14.79
N GLU A 44 10.75 -38.20 15.49
CA GLU A 44 11.50 -37.18 16.27
C GLU A 44 12.06 -36.04 15.39
N ASP A 45 12.41 -36.37 14.15
CA ASP A 45 12.92 -35.41 13.15
C ASP A 45 11.79 -34.69 12.40
N LEU A 46 10.53 -34.97 12.73
CA LEU A 46 9.38 -34.38 12.06
C LEU A 46 9.22 -32.90 12.40
N ALA A 47 9.14 -32.10 11.35
CA ALA A 47 8.62 -30.74 11.37
C ALA A 47 7.31 -30.72 10.57
N LEU A 48 6.19 -30.44 11.27
CA LEU A 48 4.84 -30.42 10.73
C LEU A 48 4.36 -28.98 10.58
N ILE A 49 3.84 -28.61 9.40
CA ILE A 49 3.13 -27.34 9.23
C ILE A 49 1.64 -27.60 9.48
N GLU A 50 1.15 -27.28 10.68
CA GLU A 50 -0.18 -27.66 11.17
C GLU A 50 -1.31 -27.31 10.19
N ARG A 51 -1.32 -26.07 9.68
CA ARG A 51 -2.37 -25.57 8.77
C ARG A 51 -2.58 -26.41 7.52
N CYS A 52 -1.50 -26.98 6.96
CA CYS A 52 -1.57 -27.78 5.73
C CYS A 52 -1.21 -29.26 5.92
N SER A 53 -0.83 -29.65 7.14
CA SER A 53 -0.39 -31.00 7.53
C SER A 53 0.77 -31.58 6.71
N HIS A 54 1.50 -30.76 5.95
CA HIS A 54 2.68 -31.20 5.22
C HIS A 54 3.86 -31.45 6.17
N LYS A 55 4.58 -32.54 5.89
CA LYS A 55 5.63 -33.11 6.74
C LYS A 55 7.02 -32.91 6.12
N PHE A 56 7.94 -32.41 6.91
CA PHE A 56 9.34 -32.20 6.53
C PHE A 56 10.26 -32.70 7.62
N CYS A 57 11.51 -33.04 7.30
CA CYS A 57 12.51 -33.18 8.35
C CYS A 57 12.98 -31.80 8.80
N ARG A 58 13.40 -31.70 10.07
CA ARG A 58 13.88 -30.44 10.67
C ARG A 58 15.00 -29.80 9.84
N GLU A 59 15.95 -30.60 9.35
CA GLU A 59 17.07 -30.11 8.53
C GLU A 59 16.61 -29.48 7.20
N CYS A 60 15.74 -30.17 6.46
CA CYS A 60 15.24 -29.64 5.19
C CYS A 60 14.41 -28.37 5.38
N LEU A 61 13.54 -28.35 6.39
CA LEU A 61 12.70 -27.17 6.63
C LEU A 61 13.51 -25.98 7.16
N GLN A 62 14.56 -26.24 7.95
CA GLN A 62 15.51 -25.23 8.37
C GLN A 62 16.26 -24.63 7.17
N GLY A 63 16.83 -25.46 6.30
CA GLY A 63 17.54 -25.00 5.10
C GLY A 63 16.63 -24.19 4.16
N TYR A 64 15.38 -24.63 3.99
CA TYR A 64 14.37 -23.89 3.24
C TYR A 64 14.05 -22.53 3.87
N THR A 65 13.80 -22.51 5.18
CA THR A 65 13.51 -21.28 5.94
C THR A 65 14.65 -20.28 5.80
N LEU A 66 15.91 -20.71 5.96
CA LEU A 66 17.10 -19.88 5.77
C LEU A 66 17.18 -19.32 4.35
N SER A 67 16.94 -20.15 3.33
CA SER A 67 16.90 -19.68 1.94
C SER A 67 15.85 -18.58 1.73
N LYS A 68 14.65 -18.70 2.33
CA LYS A 68 13.62 -17.66 2.20
C LYS A 68 13.96 -16.38 2.97
N ILE A 69 14.62 -16.49 4.12
CA ILE A 69 15.15 -15.34 4.87
C ILE A 69 16.21 -14.59 4.04
N HIS A 70 17.13 -15.33 3.39
CA HIS A 70 18.16 -14.75 2.53
C HIS A 70 17.56 -14.11 1.27
N ASP A 71 16.53 -14.72 0.70
CA ASP A 71 15.76 -14.18 -0.44
C ASP A 71 14.87 -12.98 -0.07
N ARG A 72 14.79 -12.59 1.21
CA ARG A 72 13.85 -11.58 1.73
C ARG A 72 12.38 -11.88 1.39
N ARG A 73 11.98 -13.16 1.48
CA ARG A 73 10.62 -13.63 1.16
C ARG A 73 9.85 -13.95 2.43
N PHE A 74 8.82 -13.15 2.70
CA PHE A 74 7.93 -13.31 3.84
C PHE A 74 6.47 -13.01 3.43
N PRO A 75 5.46 -13.76 3.90
CA PRO A 75 5.54 -14.89 4.81
C PRO A 75 6.23 -16.12 4.16
N ILE A 76 6.87 -16.96 4.98
CA ILE A 76 7.55 -18.17 4.49
C ILE A 76 6.48 -19.24 4.23
N VAL A 77 6.03 -19.33 2.98
CA VAL A 77 5.01 -20.30 2.56
C VAL A 77 5.58 -21.72 2.55
N CYS A 78 4.77 -22.70 2.92
CA CYS A 78 5.08 -24.12 2.88
C CYS A 78 5.68 -24.54 1.52
N PRO A 79 6.81 -25.28 1.50
CA PRO A 79 7.49 -25.74 0.27
C PRO A 79 6.55 -26.50 -0.69
N THR A 80 5.71 -27.37 -0.14
CA THR A 80 4.77 -28.20 -0.93
C THR A 80 3.61 -27.37 -1.45
N CYS A 81 2.98 -26.54 -0.60
CA CYS A 81 1.87 -25.68 -1.03
C CYS A 81 2.30 -24.65 -2.07
N MET A 82 3.53 -24.12 -1.97
CA MET A 82 4.08 -23.19 -2.96
C MET A 82 4.17 -23.82 -4.36
N SER A 83 4.47 -25.12 -4.42
CA SER A 83 4.69 -25.85 -5.67
C SER A 83 3.39 -26.28 -6.36
N ASP A 84 2.29 -26.38 -5.61
CA ASP A 84 0.95 -26.70 -6.14
C ASP A 84 -0.11 -25.73 -5.62
N SER A 85 -0.10 -24.52 -6.19
CA SER A 85 -1.01 -23.43 -5.81
C SER A 85 -2.48 -23.70 -6.18
N LYS A 86 -2.75 -24.72 -7.00
CA LYS A 86 -4.13 -25.09 -7.40
C LYS A 86 -4.75 -26.10 -6.45
N ALA A 87 -3.95 -26.91 -5.78
CA ALA A 87 -4.43 -27.89 -4.80
C ALA A 87 -4.72 -27.29 -3.41
N HIS A 88 -4.13 -26.13 -3.08
CA HIS A 88 -4.27 -25.50 -1.76
C HIS A 88 -4.71 -24.03 -1.85
N PRO A 89 -6.03 -23.74 -1.78
CA PRO A 89 -6.54 -22.36 -1.77
C PRO A 89 -6.10 -21.59 -0.52
N ASP A 90 -5.67 -22.29 0.53
CA ASP A 90 -5.15 -21.71 1.75
C ASP A 90 -3.81 -22.36 2.14
N PRO A 91 -2.67 -21.83 1.65
CA PRO A 91 -1.38 -22.44 1.87
C PRO A 91 -0.92 -22.30 3.33
N GLY A 92 -0.26 -23.35 3.84
CA GLY A 92 0.43 -23.30 5.12
C GLY A 92 1.61 -22.33 5.10
N ILE A 93 1.93 -21.73 6.24
CA ILE A 93 3.14 -20.93 6.44
C ILE A 93 4.02 -21.57 7.52
N VAL A 94 5.32 -21.31 7.48
CA VAL A 94 6.23 -21.66 8.56
C VAL A 94 6.03 -20.64 9.67
N GLU A 95 5.29 -21.03 10.70
CA GLU A 95 4.96 -20.20 11.86
C GLU A 95 6.15 -20.02 12.80
N GLN A 96 6.09 -18.98 13.65
CA GLN A 96 7.19 -18.62 14.55
C GLN A 96 7.57 -19.75 15.51
N ASN A 97 6.59 -20.46 16.07
CA ASN A 97 6.78 -21.64 16.92
C ASN A 97 7.64 -22.73 16.25
N LEU A 98 7.51 -22.90 14.94
CA LEU A 98 8.21 -23.89 14.16
C LEU A 98 9.64 -23.42 13.84
N VAL A 99 9.82 -22.12 13.60
CA VAL A 99 11.13 -21.47 13.48
C VAL A 99 11.92 -21.58 14.79
N GLU A 100 11.28 -21.38 15.95
CA GLU A 100 11.91 -21.48 17.28
C GLU A 100 12.41 -22.90 17.60
N GLN A 101 11.82 -23.92 16.99
CA GLN A 101 12.26 -25.31 17.09
C GLN A 101 13.41 -25.66 16.13
N MET A 102 13.82 -24.72 15.26
CA MET A 102 14.93 -24.88 14.34
C MET A 102 16.15 -24.11 14.86
N ASN A 103 17.34 -24.63 14.58
CA ASN A 103 18.59 -23.96 14.96
C ASN A 103 18.95 -22.83 13.97
N ILE A 104 18.10 -21.81 13.86
CA ILE A 104 18.33 -20.66 12.97
C ILE A 104 19.41 -19.75 13.58
N PRO A 105 20.47 -19.37 12.85
CA PRO A 105 21.48 -18.48 13.38
C PRO A 105 20.89 -17.12 13.76
N GLN A 106 21.39 -16.52 14.85
CA GLN A 106 20.85 -15.27 15.41
C GLN A 106 20.75 -14.13 14.40
N LYS A 107 21.74 -13.99 13.50
CA LYS A 107 21.74 -12.98 12.43
C LYS A 107 20.56 -13.14 11.46
N ASP A 108 20.16 -14.37 11.17
CA ASP A 108 19.09 -14.69 10.23
C ASP A 108 17.73 -14.55 10.92
N TYR A 109 17.69 -14.83 12.22
CA TYR A 109 16.53 -14.55 13.06
C TYR A 109 16.22 -13.04 13.13
N GLN A 110 17.22 -12.18 13.31
CA GLN A 110 17.04 -10.72 13.28
C GLN A 110 16.45 -10.23 11.95
N VAL A 111 16.91 -10.79 10.84
CA VAL A 111 16.32 -10.50 9.52
C VAL A 111 14.85 -10.93 9.46
N LEU A 112 14.53 -12.11 9.99
CA LEU A 112 13.15 -12.58 10.03
C LEU A 112 12.24 -11.64 10.83
N GLU A 113 12.71 -11.18 12.00
CA GLU A 113 12.01 -10.18 12.82
C GLU A 113 11.79 -8.86 12.05
N GLU A 114 12.80 -8.37 11.34
CA GLU A 114 12.68 -7.17 10.49
C GLU A 114 11.64 -7.36 9.38
N MET A 115 11.63 -8.52 8.72
CA MET A 115 10.64 -8.84 7.68
C MET A 115 9.22 -8.96 8.25
N MET A 116 9.07 -9.54 9.45
CA MET A 116 7.80 -9.64 10.17
C MET A 116 7.26 -8.25 10.50
N LEU A 117 8.07 -7.38 11.11
CA LEU A 117 7.69 -6.00 11.42
C LEU A 117 7.31 -5.24 10.15
N SER A 118 8.03 -5.47 9.05
CA SER A 118 7.76 -4.81 7.77
C SER A 118 6.41 -5.21 7.14
N GLN A 119 5.77 -6.31 7.55
CA GLN A 119 4.38 -6.58 7.12
C GLN A 119 3.40 -5.59 7.70
N TYR A 120 3.61 -5.17 8.94
CA TYR A 120 2.67 -4.32 9.68
C TYR A 120 3.10 -2.86 9.71
N CYS A 121 4.38 -2.57 9.41
CA CYS A 121 4.91 -1.22 9.48
C CYS A 121 5.55 -0.76 8.17
N ILE A 122 5.53 0.54 7.93
CA ILE A 122 6.20 1.21 6.82
C ILE A 122 7.23 2.19 7.39
N PRO A 123 8.49 2.19 6.89
CA PRO A 123 9.45 3.22 7.23
C PRO A 123 9.03 4.54 6.56
N LEU A 124 8.83 5.55 7.39
CA LEU A 124 8.43 6.88 6.99
C LEU A 124 9.57 7.87 7.22
N HIS A 125 10.11 8.42 6.14
CA HIS A 125 11.15 9.44 6.20
C HIS A 125 10.56 10.84 6.04
N CYS A 126 10.82 11.72 7.00
CA CYS A 126 10.36 13.11 6.96
C CYS A 126 11.41 14.02 6.34
N SER A 127 11.09 14.69 5.23
CA SER A 127 11.98 15.64 4.55
C SER A 127 12.32 16.88 5.37
N GLN A 128 11.43 17.32 6.27
CA GLN A 128 11.66 18.51 7.09
C GLN A 128 12.65 18.26 8.24
N CYS A 129 12.51 17.13 8.96
CA CYS A 129 13.40 16.84 10.09
C CYS A 129 14.49 15.81 9.77
N SER A 130 14.50 15.24 8.56
CA SER A 130 15.47 14.23 8.09
C SER A 130 15.57 12.98 8.97
N ARG A 131 14.51 12.67 9.72
CA ARG A 131 14.43 11.49 10.59
C ARG A 131 13.45 10.46 10.02
N THR A 132 13.68 9.20 10.35
CA THR A 132 12.84 8.08 9.96
C THR A 132 12.12 7.51 11.18
N SER A 133 10.84 7.21 11.03
CA SER A 133 10.02 6.49 12.01
C SER A 133 9.32 5.33 11.32
N PHE A 134 8.88 4.34 12.08
CA PHE A 134 7.98 3.32 11.58
C PHE A 134 6.54 3.69 11.95
N VAL A 135 5.62 3.54 11.01
CA VAL A 135 4.18 3.76 11.21
C VAL A 135 3.42 2.52 10.79
N ASP A 136 2.21 2.35 11.32
CA ASP A 136 1.33 1.25 10.92
C ASP A 136 1.01 1.32 9.42
N ARG A 137 1.01 0.15 8.77
CA ARG A 137 0.81 0.02 7.33
C ARG A 137 -0.63 0.27 6.95
N GLU A 138 -1.61 -0.21 7.72
CA GLU A 138 -3.03 -0.03 7.43
C GLU A 138 -3.39 1.45 7.55
N GLU A 139 -2.99 2.10 8.66
CA GLU A 139 -3.19 3.54 8.86
C GLU A 139 -2.54 4.38 7.74
N TYR A 140 -1.31 4.04 7.35
CA TYR A 140 -0.63 4.71 6.25
C TYR A 140 -1.34 4.53 4.89
N GLN A 141 -2.04 3.41 4.68
CA GLN A 141 -2.77 3.13 3.44
C GLN A 141 -4.10 3.90 3.37
N GLU A 142 -4.79 4.08 4.49
CA GLU A 142 -6.10 4.75 4.55
C GLU A 142 -6.02 6.25 4.23
N GLU A 143 -4.99 6.95 4.71
CA GLU A 143 -4.94 8.41 4.63
C GLU A 143 -3.93 8.92 3.60
N ASN A 144 -4.30 9.93 2.80
CA ASN A 144 -3.37 10.53 1.82
C ASN A 144 -2.42 11.55 2.45
N LYS A 145 -2.87 12.20 3.52
CA LYS A 145 -2.10 13.16 4.30
C LYS A 145 -1.33 12.40 5.37
N VAL A 146 -0.02 12.53 5.32
CA VAL A 146 0.88 11.96 6.31
C VAL A 146 1.40 13.08 7.19
N ALA A 147 1.25 12.94 8.50
CA ALA A 147 1.90 13.80 9.47
C ALA A 147 3.20 13.14 9.96
N CYS A 148 4.23 13.94 10.20
CA CYS A 148 5.46 13.44 10.81
C CYS A 148 5.13 12.96 12.25
N PRO A 149 5.33 11.67 12.57
CA PRO A 149 4.97 11.14 13.89
C PRO A 149 5.98 11.52 14.98
N LEU A 150 7.16 12.03 14.59
CA LEU A 150 8.23 12.32 15.53
C LEU A 150 7.98 13.62 16.30
N PRO A 151 8.23 13.62 17.62
CA PRO A 151 8.03 14.80 18.44
C PRO A 151 8.94 15.96 17.99
N GLY A 152 8.40 17.18 18.11
CA GLY A 152 9.07 18.41 17.71
C GLY A 152 9.02 18.73 16.22
N CYS A 153 8.33 17.92 15.39
CA CYS A 153 8.12 18.19 13.98
C CYS A 153 6.62 18.27 13.68
N THR A 154 6.18 19.37 13.07
CA THR A 154 4.77 19.60 12.69
C THR A 154 4.54 19.42 11.18
N HIS A 155 5.53 18.85 10.48
CA HIS A 155 5.46 18.63 9.04
C HIS A 155 4.32 17.68 8.67
N ALA A 156 3.57 18.03 7.64
CA ALA A 156 2.63 17.12 7.00
C ALA A 156 2.81 17.20 5.48
N TRP A 157 2.60 16.09 4.78
CA TRP A 157 2.77 15.99 3.34
C TRP A 157 1.81 14.97 2.72
N CYS A 158 1.63 15.05 1.41
CA CYS A 158 0.87 14.06 0.65
C CYS A 158 1.74 12.85 0.30
N LYS A 159 1.29 11.63 0.60
CA LYS A 159 2.05 10.41 0.26
C LYS A 159 2.19 10.13 -1.24
N HIS A 160 1.35 10.73 -2.07
CA HIS A 160 1.34 10.52 -3.52
C HIS A 160 2.29 11.46 -4.27
N CYS A 161 2.26 12.76 -3.95
CA CYS A 161 3.06 13.77 -4.64
C CYS A 161 4.23 14.31 -3.80
N ASN A 162 4.35 13.90 -2.53
CA ASN A 162 5.35 14.33 -1.56
C ASN A 162 5.41 15.86 -1.33
N GLN A 163 4.33 16.59 -1.65
CA GLN A 163 4.23 18.02 -1.37
C GLN A 163 3.80 18.28 0.07
N SER A 164 4.38 19.32 0.67
CA SER A 164 4.02 19.82 1.99
C SER A 164 2.57 20.29 2.03
N ILE A 165 1.83 19.85 3.04
CA ILE A 165 0.45 20.26 3.30
C ILE A 165 0.46 21.19 4.51
N ASN A 166 0.03 22.43 4.30
CA ASN A 166 -0.09 23.41 5.38
C ASN A 166 -1.28 23.08 6.28
N ASN A 167 -1.06 23.05 7.59
CA ASN A 167 -2.15 22.88 8.55
C ASN A 167 -3.04 24.14 8.55
N GLY A 168 -4.34 23.95 8.30
CA GLY A 168 -5.32 25.04 8.18
C GLY A 168 -5.39 25.71 6.80
N GLY A 169 -4.63 25.22 5.82
CA GLY A 169 -4.77 25.61 4.41
C GLY A 169 -5.97 24.94 3.73
N PRO A 170 -6.18 25.21 2.42
CA PRO A 170 -7.15 24.46 1.64
C PRO A 170 -6.82 22.96 1.63
N GLU A 171 -7.84 22.14 1.44
CA GLU A 171 -7.67 20.70 1.28
C GLU A 171 -6.75 20.42 0.08
N HIS A 172 -5.67 19.67 0.31
CA HIS A 172 -4.66 19.43 -0.71
C HIS A 172 -5.22 18.61 -1.87
N SER A 173 -4.91 19.04 -3.10
CA SER A 173 -5.16 18.25 -4.30
C SER A 173 -3.85 18.01 -5.04
N CYS A 174 -3.59 16.76 -5.45
CA CYS A 174 -2.31 16.43 -6.10
C CYS A 174 -2.11 17.16 -7.43
N ASP A 175 -3.20 17.59 -8.09
CA ASP A 175 -3.19 18.38 -9.32
C ASP A 175 -3.19 19.89 -9.08
N GLY A 176 -3.27 20.34 -7.82
CA GLY A 176 -3.27 21.74 -7.43
C GLY A 176 -4.60 22.47 -7.67
N THR A 177 -5.68 21.77 -8.03
CA THR A 177 -6.99 22.37 -8.31
C THR A 177 -7.59 23.10 -7.11
N ASN A 178 -7.54 22.50 -5.92
CA ASN A 178 -8.07 23.09 -4.69
C ASN A 178 -7.24 24.30 -4.24
N GLU A 179 -5.91 24.18 -4.30
CA GLU A 179 -4.98 25.26 -3.98
C GLU A 179 -5.18 26.45 -4.92
N LEU A 180 -5.33 26.19 -6.22
CA LEU A 180 -5.63 27.21 -7.21
C LEU A 180 -7.00 27.85 -6.96
N ALA A 181 -8.03 27.07 -6.65
CA ALA A 181 -9.37 27.59 -6.36
C ALA A 181 -9.37 28.50 -5.12
N ALA A 182 -8.69 28.09 -4.05
CA ALA A 182 -8.53 28.91 -2.85
C ALA A 182 -7.76 30.20 -3.13
N LEU A 183 -6.68 30.12 -3.92
CA LEU A 183 -5.91 31.29 -4.35
C LEU A 183 -6.76 32.25 -5.20
N MET A 184 -7.58 31.71 -6.11
CA MET A 184 -8.49 32.51 -6.93
C MET A 184 -9.51 33.26 -6.06
N GLN A 185 -10.04 32.62 -5.01
CA GLN A 185 -10.94 33.28 -4.06
C GLN A 185 -10.22 34.38 -3.26
N GLU A 186 -9.04 34.07 -2.71
CA GLU A 186 -8.24 35.01 -1.91
C GLU A 186 -7.85 36.26 -2.73
N LYS A 187 -7.41 36.07 -3.97
CA LYS A 187 -6.99 37.16 -4.86
C LYS A 187 -8.14 37.79 -5.66
N GLY A 188 -9.36 37.26 -5.54
CA GLY A 188 -10.52 37.73 -6.30
C GLY A 188 -10.42 37.52 -7.82
N TRP A 189 -9.60 36.56 -8.27
CA TRP A 189 -9.47 36.22 -9.69
C TRP A 189 -10.75 35.62 -10.24
N LYS A 190 -11.00 35.82 -11.53
CA LYS A 190 -12.27 35.41 -12.17
C LYS A 190 -12.04 34.38 -13.25
N THR A 191 -13.03 33.52 -13.46
CA THR A 191 -13.09 32.65 -14.63
C THR A 191 -13.88 33.30 -15.74
N CYS A 192 -13.48 33.10 -16.99
CA CYS A 192 -14.34 33.39 -18.13
C CYS A 192 -15.67 32.62 -18.01
N PRO A 193 -16.84 33.28 -18.08
CA PRO A 193 -18.13 32.59 -17.93
C PRO A 193 -18.41 31.59 -19.07
N GLY A 194 -17.83 31.83 -20.27
CA GLY A 194 -17.98 30.98 -21.46
C GLY A 194 -17.14 29.71 -21.41
N CYS A 195 -15.81 29.84 -21.34
CA CYS A 195 -14.88 28.70 -21.45
C CYS A 195 -14.19 28.29 -20.14
N LYS A 196 -14.48 28.95 -19.02
CA LYS A 196 -13.92 28.68 -17.68
C LYS A 196 -12.42 28.91 -17.51
N THR A 197 -11.74 29.48 -18.51
CA THR A 197 -10.34 29.89 -18.37
C THR A 197 -10.18 30.89 -17.23
N ASN A 198 -9.21 30.66 -16.35
CA ASN A 198 -8.86 31.55 -15.24
C ASN A 198 -8.22 32.83 -15.77
N ILE A 199 -8.69 33.99 -15.32
CA ILE A 199 -8.28 35.32 -15.78
C ILE A 199 -7.80 36.13 -14.57
N LEU A 200 -6.61 36.69 -14.71
CA LEU A 200 -6.03 37.72 -13.84
C LEU A 200 -6.18 39.08 -14.53
N LYS A 201 -6.81 40.04 -13.87
CA LYS A 201 -6.78 41.46 -14.26
C LYS A 201 -5.55 42.12 -13.63
N THR A 202 -4.65 42.65 -14.46
CA THR A 202 -3.46 43.37 -14.00
C THR A 202 -3.72 44.87 -13.81
N ASP A 203 -4.42 45.49 -14.76
CA ASP A 203 -4.78 46.92 -14.75
C ASP A 203 -5.96 47.19 -15.71
N GLY A 204 -6.46 48.42 -15.74
CA GLY A 204 -7.45 48.90 -16.69
C GLY A 204 -8.90 48.74 -16.24
N CYS A 205 -9.82 48.76 -17.21
CA CYS A 205 -11.25 48.69 -16.95
C CYS A 205 -11.72 47.25 -16.64
N ASN A 206 -12.94 47.14 -16.12
CA ASN A 206 -13.58 45.88 -15.77
C ASN A 206 -14.16 45.14 -16.97
N HIS A 207 -14.11 45.70 -18.19
CA HIS A 207 -14.52 44.99 -19.40
C HIS A 207 -13.39 44.08 -19.85
N MET A 208 -13.66 42.78 -19.85
CA MET A 208 -12.70 41.77 -20.27
C MET A 208 -13.13 41.11 -21.56
N THR A 209 -12.13 40.79 -22.39
CA THR A 209 -12.28 39.91 -23.55
C THR A 209 -11.51 38.64 -23.23
N CYS A 210 -12.16 37.49 -23.33
CA CYS A 210 -11.52 36.22 -23.06
C CYS A 210 -10.34 35.99 -24.02
N PRO A 211 -9.11 35.74 -23.52
CA PRO A 211 -7.93 35.52 -24.35
C PRO A 211 -7.92 34.13 -25.01
N SER A 212 -8.77 33.20 -24.57
CA SER A 212 -8.81 31.85 -25.11
C SER A 212 -9.24 31.86 -26.58
N PRO A 213 -8.42 31.28 -27.49
CA PRO A 213 -8.74 31.25 -28.92
C PRO A 213 -10.12 30.67 -29.19
N GLY A 214 -10.91 31.36 -30.02
CA GLY A 214 -12.25 30.93 -30.41
C GLY A 214 -13.35 31.16 -29.36
N CYS A 215 -13.02 31.64 -28.16
CA CYS A 215 -14.04 31.89 -27.13
C CYS A 215 -14.89 33.12 -27.45
N ASN A 216 -14.27 34.26 -27.79
CA ASN A 216 -14.94 35.53 -28.08
C ASN A 216 -15.94 36.01 -27.00
N MET A 217 -15.76 35.57 -25.75
CA MET A 217 -16.58 35.98 -24.62
C MET A 217 -16.10 37.33 -24.10
N HIS A 218 -16.99 38.31 -24.07
CA HIS A 218 -16.83 39.55 -23.33
C HIS A 218 -17.58 39.46 -22.00
N PHE A 219 -16.92 39.78 -20.90
CA PHE A 219 -17.49 39.67 -19.56
C PHE A 219 -16.97 40.77 -18.65
N CYS A 220 -17.65 41.02 -17.53
CA CYS A 220 -17.22 42.00 -16.55
C CYS A 220 -16.39 41.32 -15.46
N TYR A 221 -15.17 41.80 -15.22
CA TYR A 221 -14.28 41.26 -14.18
C TYR A 221 -14.80 41.52 -12.76
N LEU A 222 -15.46 42.67 -12.55
CA LEU A 222 -15.96 43.04 -11.22
C LEU A 222 -17.07 42.09 -10.75
N CYS A 223 -18.13 41.94 -11.54
CA CYS A 223 -19.29 41.11 -11.16
C CYS A 223 -19.18 39.66 -11.67
N GLY A 224 -18.23 39.34 -12.54
CA GLY A 224 -18.11 38.02 -13.19
C GLY A 224 -19.18 37.73 -14.26
N GLY A 225 -20.08 38.67 -14.53
CA GLY A 225 -21.21 38.49 -15.43
C GLY A 225 -20.81 38.46 -16.91
N SER A 226 -21.45 37.57 -17.67
CA SER A 226 -21.37 37.55 -19.13
C SER A 226 -21.96 38.82 -19.74
N ILE A 227 -21.25 39.46 -20.68
CA ILE A 227 -21.74 40.63 -21.42
C ILE A 227 -22.26 40.18 -22.80
N VAL A 228 -21.41 39.53 -23.60
CA VAL A 228 -21.79 38.95 -24.91
C VAL A 228 -20.71 37.99 -25.41
N GLN A 229 -21.08 36.97 -26.18
CA GLN A 229 -20.13 36.15 -26.92
C GLN A 229 -20.23 36.47 -28.42
N SER A 230 -19.34 37.33 -28.93
CA SER A 230 -19.38 37.79 -30.32
C SER A 230 -18.01 38.33 -30.75
N ALA A 231 -17.73 38.28 -32.06
CA ALA A 231 -16.59 38.94 -32.68
C ALA A 231 -16.99 40.24 -33.42
N LEU A 232 -18.29 40.59 -33.43
CA LEU A 232 -18.82 41.73 -34.19
C LEU A 232 -18.76 43.02 -33.35
N PRO A 233 -18.02 44.07 -33.78
CA PRO A 233 -17.81 45.28 -32.97
C PRO A 233 -19.10 45.98 -32.52
N ARG A 234 -20.15 45.97 -33.38
CA ARG A 234 -21.43 46.61 -33.07
C ARG A 234 -22.17 45.92 -31.93
N GLU A 235 -22.17 44.59 -31.91
CA GLU A 235 -22.82 43.80 -30.85
C GLU A 235 -22.09 43.98 -29.53
N ILE A 236 -20.76 43.95 -29.59
CA ILE A 236 -19.87 44.15 -28.43
C ILE A 236 -20.13 45.52 -27.80
N SER A 237 -20.07 46.61 -28.58
CA SER A 237 -20.26 47.97 -28.06
C SER A 237 -21.65 48.18 -27.43
N ASN A 238 -22.70 47.65 -28.06
CA ASN A 238 -24.07 47.75 -27.53
C ASN A 238 -24.23 46.99 -26.21
N ALA A 239 -23.69 45.78 -26.12
CA ALA A 239 -23.77 44.95 -24.92
C ALA A 239 -22.94 45.54 -23.76
N ILE A 240 -21.75 46.07 -24.03
CA ILE A 240 -20.92 46.79 -23.05
C ILE A 240 -21.71 47.98 -22.48
N GLY A 241 -22.25 48.83 -23.36
CA GLY A 241 -23.04 49.99 -22.93
C GLY A 241 -24.28 49.59 -22.12
N ALA A 242 -24.94 48.49 -22.48
CA ALA A 242 -26.07 47.97 -21.72
C ALA A 242 -25.68 47.49 -20.31
N HIS A 243 -24.58 46.76 -20.18
CA HIS A 243 -24.10 46.22 -18.91
C HIS A 243 -23.68 47.31 -17.92
N TYR A 244 -22.87 48.27 -18.36
CA TYR A 244 -22.31 49.31 -17.48
C TYR A 244 -23.29 50.45 -17.14
N ARG A 245 -24.56 50.35 -17.57
CA ARG A 245 -25.65 51.16 -16.97
C ARG A 245 -25.98 50.74 -15.55
N VAL A 246 -25.67 49.51 -15.16
CA VAL A 246 -25.98 48.92 -13.85
C VAL A 246 -24.74 48.32 -13.16
N CYS A 247 -23.55 48.51 -13.74
CA CYS A 247 -22.28 48.01 -13.21
C CYS A 247 -21.19 49.10 -13.35
N ARG A 248 -20.01 48.88 -12.78
CA ARG A 248 -18.91 49.85 -12.78
C ARG A 248 -17.80 49.45 -13.76
N LEU A 249 -17.55 50.29 -14.76
CA LEU A 249 -16.50 50.06 -15.75
C LEU A 249 -15.11 50.26 -15.16
N PHE A 250 -14.96 51.21 -14.24
CA PHE A 250 -13.71 51.50 -13.55
C PHE A 250 -13.91 51.30 -12.05
N GLU A 251 -12.88 50.78 -11.39
CA GLU A 251 -12.81 50.77 -9.92
C GLU A 251 -12.51 52.19 -9.43
N GLU A 252 -13.05 52.58 -8.27
CA GLU A 252 -12.66 53.84 -7.63
C GLU A 252 -11.24 53.66 -7.10
N VAL A 253 -10.26 54.25 -7.79
CA VAL A 253 -8.91 54.36 -7.27
C VAL A 253 -8.94 55.47 -6.21
N PRO A 254 -8.67 55.20 -4.92
CA PRO A 254 -8.48 56.26 -3.94
C PRO A 254 -7.40 57.19 -4.47
N ASP A 255 -7.68 58.48 -4.50
CA ASP A 255 -6.74 59.52 -4.94
C ASP A 255 -5.43 59.33 -4.17
N ARG A 256 -4.43 58.71 -4.81
CA ARG A 256 -3.07 58.64 -4.28
C ARG A 256 -2.56 60.04 -4.47
N GLY A 257 -2.83 60.89 -3.48
CA GLY A 257 -2.42 62.28 -3.45
C GLY A 257 -1.03 62.40 -4.03
N VAL A 258 -0.95 63.07 -5.18
CA VAL A 258 0.31 63.35 -5.85
C VAL A 258 1.14 64.15 -4.85
N PRO A 259 2.30 63.64 -4.38
CA PRO A 259 3.19 64.45 -3.57
C PRO A 259 3.68 65.65 -4.43
N PRO A 260 3.84 66.83 -3.83
CA PRO A 260 4.30 68.03 -4.54
C PRO A 260 5.70 67.86 -5.15
#